data_AF-A0A1S3QMF8-F1
#
_entry.id   AF-A0A1S3QMF8-F1
#
_cell.length_a   1.000
_cell.length_b   1.000
_cell.length_c   1.000
_cell.angle_alpha   90.00
_cell.angle_beta   90.00
_cell.angle_gamma   90.00
#
_symmetry.space_group_name_H-M   'P 1'
#
loop_
_entity.id
_entity.type
_entity.pdbx_description
1 polymer ?
#
loop_
_entity_poly.entity_id
_entity_poly.type
_entity_poly.pdbx_seq_one_letter_code
_entity_poly.pdbx_strand_id
1 'polypeptide(L)'
;MTSYLAAKNTTLSQQLTAIYEEYGYHITKNSYFICHDQEVIRAMFDRLRHYGNQEEVSYPRQCGGVAITAVRDLTTGYDSNQADNKAVLPSSPSSQMITFSFSNGGVATMRTSGTEPKIKYYTELCAAPGNSDVKGLQKELDDLVNAIVEDFFQPQKNNLLSKPE
;
A
#
# COMPACT_ATOMS: atom_id res chain seq x y z
N MET A 1 -5.78 28.23 3.96
CA MET A 1 -6.06 27.77 2.58
C MET A 1 -7.24 28.51 1.97
N THR A 2 -8.42 28.50 2.60
CA THR A 2 -9.62 29.24 2.12
C THR A 2 -9.39 30.73 1.89
N SER A 3 -8.75 31.45 2.81
CA SER A 3 -8.44 32.88 2.65
C SER A 3 -7.46 33.17 1.50
N TYR A 4 -6.52 32.25 1.22
CA TYR A 4 -5.58 32.36 0.11
C TYR A 4 -6.27 32.19 -1.24
N LEU A 5 -7.14 31.17 -1.36
CA LEU A 5 -7.89 30.92 -2.59
C LEU A 5 -8.92 32.01 -2.87
N ALA A 6 -9.56 32.56 -1.83
CA ALA A 6 -10.44 33.72 -1.95
C ALA A 6 -9.68 34.95 -2.49
N ALA A 7 -8.47 35.21 -1.99
CA ALA A 7 -7.61 36.29 -2.50
C ALA A 7 -7.14 36.06 -3.95
N LYS A 8 -7.04 34.80 -4.38
CA LYS A 8 -6.70 34.39 -5.75
C LYS A 8 -7.92 34.22 -6.66
N ASN A 9 -9.13 34.44 -6.14
CA ASN A 9 -10.40 34.23 -6.83
C ASN A 9 -10.50 32.85 -7.51
N THR A 10 -10.01 31.81 -6.83
CA THR A 10 -10.02 30.43 -7.32
C THR A 10 -10.76 29.51 -6.35
N THR A 11 -11.24 28.38 -6.85
CA THR A 11 -11.95 27.36 -6.05
C THR A 11 -10.99 26.29 -5.53
N LEU A 12 -11.41 25.56 -4.50
CA LEU A 12 -10.67 24.39 -4.01
C LEU A 12 -10.46 23.34 -5.11
N SER A 13 -11.48 23.10 -5.95
CA SER A 13 -11.40 22.14 -7.05
C SER A 13 -10.36 22.57 -8.09
N GLN A 14 -10.36 23.84 -8.49
CA GLN A 14 -9.36 24.38 -9.41
C GLN A 14 -7.93 24.31 -8.83
N GLN A 15 -7.76 24.63 -7.55
CA GLN A 15 -6.46 24.49 -6.91
C GLN A 15 -6.00 23.03 -6.83
N LEU A 16 -6.92 22.09 -6.59
CA LEU A 16 -6.60 20.66 -6.58
C LEU A 16 -6.17 20.19 -7.98
N THR A 17 -6.89 20.60 -9.03
CA THR A 17 -6.50 20.32 -10.42
C THR A 17 -5.11 20.89 -10.73
N ALA A 18 -4.83 22.13 -10.33
CA ALA A 18 -3.51 22.73 -10.54
C ALA A 18 -2.39 21.95 -9.83
N ILE A 19 -2.64 21.44 -8.63
CA ILE A 19 -1.68 20.58 -7.91
C ILE A 19 -1.47 19.26 -8.68
N TYR A 20 -2.53 18.64 -9.20
CA TYR A 20 -2.39 17.42 -10.01
C TYR A 20 -1.69 17.66 -11.35
N GLU A 21 -1.86 18.82 -11.96
CA GLU A 21 -1.14 19.18 -13.18
C GLU A 21 0.36 19.41 -12.89
N GLU A 22 0.70 20.02 -11.76
CA GLU A 22 2.08 20.33 -11.38
C GLU A 22 2.85 19.11 -10.88
N TYR A 23 2.24 18.29 -10.03
CA TYR A 23 2.91 17.17 -9.33
C TYR A 23 2.48 15.79 -9.80
N GLY A 24 1.47 15.70 -10.68
CA GLY A 24 0.87 14.45 -11.12
C GLY A 24 -0.37 14.07 -10.30
N TYR A 25 -1.17 13.15 -10.81
CA TYR A 25 -2.37 12.68 -10.12
C TYR A 25 -2.02 11.69 -9.01
N HIS A 26 -2.53 11.96 -7.81
CA HIS A 26 -2.44 11.06 -6.66
C HIS A 26 -3.82 10.47 -6.36
N ILE A 27 -3.98 9.17 -6.57
CA ILE A 27 -5.22 8.45 -6.30
C ILE A 27 -4.98 7.35 -5.26
N THR A 28 -6.00 7.04 -4.46
CA THR A 28 -5.86 6.07 -3.36
C THR A 28 -7.05 5.14 -3.27
N LYS A 29 -6.83 3.89 -2.85
CA LYS A 29 -7.87 2.91 -2.59
C LYS A 29 -7.52 2.11 -1.33
N ASN A 30 -8.30 2.31 -0.28
CA ASN A 30 -7.98 1.81 1.05
C ASN A 30 -9.14 0.97 1.56
N SER A 31 -8.85 -0.15 2.19
CA SER A 31 -9.86 -0.99 2.84
C SER A 31 -9.24 -1.82 3.95
N TYR A 32 -10.04 -2.74 4.49
CA TYR A 32 -9.60 -3.67 5.51
C TYR A 32 -10.39 -4.97 5.44
N PHE A 33 -9.77 -6.01 5.97
CA PHE A 33 -10.42 -7.27 6.32
C PHE A 33 -10.51 -7.40 7.83
N ILE A 34 -11.50 -8.18 8.30
CA ILE A 34 -11.62 -8.59 9.69
C ILE A 34 -11.05 -10.01 9.82
N CYS A 35 -10.15 -10.19 10.78
CA CYS A 35 -9.56 -11.49 11.13
C CYS A 35 -9.33 -11.53 12.64
N HIS A 36 -9.99 -12.47 13.31
CA HIS A 36 -9.88 -12.65 14.76
C HIS A 36 -8.73 -13.59 15.15
N ASP A 37 -8.22 -14.35 14.18
CA ASP A 37 -7.15 -15.33 14.39
C ASP A 37 -5.78 -14.70 14.18
N GLN A 38 -5.02 -14.55 15.27
CA GLN A 38 -3.69 -13.96 15.23
C GLN A 38 -2.66 -14.88 14.56
N GLU A 39 -2.86 -16.20 14.59
CA GLU A 39 -1.96 -17.15 13.93
C GLU A 39 -2.12 -17.06 12.42
N VAL A 40 -3.35 -16.90 11.92
CA VAL A 40 -3.62 -16.65 10.50
C VAL A 40 -2.97 -15.35 10.04
N ILE A 41 -3.12 -14.26 10.80
CA ILE A 41 -2.48 -12.98 10.50
C ILE A 41 -0.97 -13.15 10.43
N ARG A 42 -0.37 -13.76 11.45
CA ARG A 42 1.07 -14.00 11.51
C ARG A 42 1.53 -14.85 10.33
N ALA A 43 0.87 -15.97 10.04
CA ALA A 43 1.20 -16.84 8.92
C ALA A 43 1.11 -16.12 7.56
N MET A 44 0.11 -15.26 7.38
CA MET A 44 -0.04 -14.44 6.17
C MET A 44 1.15 -13.51 5.97
N PHE A 45 1.55 -12.76 7.00
CA PHE A 45 2.70 -11.86 6.92
C PHE A 45 4.04 -12.61 6.85
N ASP A 46 4.19 -13.72 7.57
CA ASP A 46 5.39 -14.56 7.53
C ASP A 46 5.58 -15.18 6.14
N ARG A 47 4.50 -15.55 5.45
CA ARG A 47 4.55 -15.97 4.03
C ARG A 47 5.07 -14.85 3.13
N LEU A 48 4.65 -13.61 3.35
CA LEU A 48 5.15 -12.46 2.58
C LEU A 48 6.63 -12.17 2.84
N ARG A 49 7.15 -12.53 4.01
CA ARG A 49 8.57 -12.43 4.36
C ARG A 49 9.42 -13.60 3.88
N HIS A 50 8.79 -14.70 3.45
CA HIS A 50 9.45 -15.93 3.00
C HIS A 50 8.81 -16.42 1.70
N TYR A 51 8.67 -15.51 0.74
CA TYR A 51 7.84 -15.72 -0.44
C TYR A 51 8.41 -16.74 -1.44
N GLY A 52 9.73 -16.96 -1.45
CA GLY A 52 10.41 -17.90 -2.36
C GLY A 52 10.83 -19.21 -1.71
N ASN A 53 11.53 -19.14 -0.58
CA ASN A 53 11.95 -20.28 0.24
C ASN A 53 11.68 -19.97 1.72
N GLN A 54 11.59 -21.01 2.56
CA GLN A 54 11.35 -20.84 4.00
C GLN A 54 12.65 -20.57 4.79
N GLU A 55 13.80 -20.57 4.12
CA GLU A 55 15.11 -20.50 4.78
C GLU A 55 15.69 -19.08 4.79
N GLU A 56 15.31 -18.23 3.83
CA GLU A 56 15.80 -16.85 3.73
C GLU A 56 14.64 -15.85 3.68
N VAL A 57 14.86 -14.69 4.32
CA VAL A 57 13.93 -13.56 4.24
C VAL A 57 13.89 -13.07 2.79
N SER A 58 12.76 -13.29 2.14
CA SER A 58 12.51 -12.96 0.74
C SER A 58 11.10 -12.42 0.58
N TYR A 59 10.99 -11.27 -0.07
CA TYR A 59 9.73 -10.62 -0.37
C TYR A 59 9.31 -10.85 -1.83
N PRO A 60 8.01 -10.74 -2.17
CA PRO A 60 7.55 -10.75 -3.55
C PRO A 60 8.32 -9.73 -4.41
N ARG A 61 8.70 -10.13 -5.63
CA ARG A 61 9.37 -9.25 -6.61
C ARG A 61 8.40 -8.56 -7.57
N GLN A 62 7.15 -9.02 -7.61
CA GLN A 62 6.08 -8.45 -8.42
C GLN A 62 4.71 -8.81 -7.83
N CYS A 63 3.68 -8.05 -8.20
CA CYS A 63 2.27 -8.36 -7.92
C CYS A 63 1.43 -7.84 -9.08
N GLY A 64 0.47 -8.64 -9.58
CA GLY A 64 -0.38 -8.21 -10.69
C GLY A 64 0.37 -7.83 -11.98
N GLY A 65 1.57 -8.39 -12.19
CA GLY A 65 2.44 -8.04 -13.32
C GLY A 65 3.25 -6.75 -13.14
N VAL A 66 3.12 -6.06 -12.01
CA VAL A 66 3.89 -4.85 -11.69
C VAL A 66 5.06 -5.21 -10.79
N ALA A 67 6.27 -4.76 -11.16
CA ALA A 67 7.49 -5.04 -10.39
C ALA A 67 7.52 -4.26 -9.07
N ILE A 68 7.99 -4.91 -8.01
CA ILE A 68 8.26 -4.28 -6.71
C ILE A 68 9.69 -3.77 -6.72
N THR A 69 9.84 -2.45 -6.56
CA THR A 69 11.14 -1.75 -6.57
C THR A 69 11.74 -1.63 -5.18
N ALA A 70 10.90 -1.59 -4.14
CA ALA A 70 11.37 -1.56 -2.77
C ALA A 70 10.37 -2.16 -1.78
N VAL A 71 10.90 -2.62 -0.65
CA VAL A 71 10.12 -3.14 0.48
C VAL A 71 10.61 -2.51 1.77
N ARG A 72 9.66 -2.05 2.58
CA ARG A 72 9.89 -1.64 3.97
C ARG A 72 8.99 -2.46 4.88
N ASP A 73 9.60 -3.15 5.84
CA ASP A 73 8.91 -3.96 6.84
C ASP A 73 9.21 -3.40 8.23
N LEU A 74 8.27 -2.65 8.78
CA LEU A 74 8.41 -2.05 10.11
C LEU A 74 8.10 -3.04 11.23
N THR A 75 7.77 -4.29 10.93
CA THR A 75 7.75 -5.35 11.93
C THR A 75 9.15 -5.84 12.24
N THR A 76 9.97 -6.05 11.21
CA THR A 76 11.34 -6.57 11.33
C THR A 76 12.39 -5.46 11.39
N GLY A 77 12.05 -4.25 10.93
CA GLY A 77 12.99 -3.15 10.75
C GLY A 77 13.79 -3.23 9.46
N TYR A 78 13.33 -4.00 8.47
CA TYR A 78 13.94 -4.09 7.15
C TYR A 78 13.48 -2.95 6.23
N ASP A 79 14.39 -2.33 5.48
CA ASP A 79 14.04 -1.36 4.43
C ASP A 79 15.06 -1.41 3.30
N SER A 80 14.64 -1.95 2.14
CA SER A 80 15.51 -2.11 0.97
C SER A 80 15.88 -0.79 0.27
N ASN A 81 15.29 0.34 0.68
CA ASN A 81 15.72 1.65 0.19
C ASN A 81 16.97 2.17 0.90
N GLN A 82 17.37 1.54 2.02
CA GLN A 82 18.52 1.96 2.80
C GLN A 82 19.73 1.10 2.44
N ALA A 83 20.92 1.73 2.42
CA ALA A 83 22.15 1.06 2.00
C ALA A 83 22.51 -0.16 2.87
N ASP A 84 22.12 -0.16 4.14
CA ASP A 84 22.34 -1.26 5.09
C ASP A 84 21.10 -2.16 5.29
N ASN A 85 20.05 -1.95 4.48
CA ASN A 85 18.74 -2.60 4.56
C ASN A 85 17.99 -2.41 5.89
N LYS A 86 18.31 -1.37 6.67
CA LYS A 86 17.64 -1.10 7.96
C LYS A 86 16.71 0.09 7.87
N ALA A 87 15.51 -0.05 8.42
CA ALA A 87 14.54 1.03 8.48
C ALA A 87 15.03 2.17 9.38
N VAL A 88 14.93 3.41 8.87
CA VAL A 88 15.16 4.64 9.65
C VAL A 88 14.00 4.91 10.61
N LEU A 89 12.80 4.45 10.24
CA LEU A 89 11.59 4.59 11.05
C LEU A 89 11.57 3.55 12.18
N PRO A 90 10.93 3.85 13.32
CA PRO A 90 10.78 2.89 14.41
C PRO A 90 10.08 1.61 13.94
N SER A 91 10.66 0.46 14.30
CA SER A 91 10.06 -0.85 14.09
C SER A 91 9.38 -1.37 15.36
N SER A 92 8.40 -2.25 15.18
CA SER A 92 7.67 -2.89 16.28
C SER A 92 7.37 -4.35 15.93
N PRO A 93 8.09 -5.32 16.52
CA PRO A 93 7.87 -6.75 16.26
C PRO A 93 6.47 -7.24 16.61
N SER A 94 5.76 -6.52 17.50
CA SER A 94 4.39 -6.82 17.89
C SER A 94 3.33 -6.26 16.93
N SER A 95 3.73 -5.50 15.91
CA SER A 95 2.81 -4.87 14.95
C SER A 95 3.18 -5.24 13.52
N GLN A 96 2.26 -5.88 12.81
CA GLN A 96 2.49 -6.26 11.42
C GLN A 96 2.37 -5.02 10.52
N MET A 97 3.41 -4.70 9.76
CA MET A 97 3.39 -3.60 8.78
C MET A 97 4.44 -3.80 7.68
N ILE A 98 3.98 -4.00 6.45
CA ILE A 98 4.84 -4.10 5.26
C ILE A 98 4.35 -3.09 4.22
N THR A 99 5.27 -2.31 3.66
CA THR A 99 5.05 -1.39 2.56
C THR A 99 5.83 -1.86 1.34
N PHE A 100 5.13 -1.99 0.21
CA PHE A 100 5.69 -2.29 -1.10
C PHE A 100 5.63 -1.04 -1.98
N SER A 101 6.74 -0.71 -2.63
CA SER A 101 6.81 0.30 -3.68
C SER A 101 6.89 -0.40 -5.04
N PHE A 102 6.11 0.06 -6.00
CA PHE A 102 5.96 -0.55 -7.31
C PHE A 102 6.56 0.34 -8.42
N SER A 103 7.01 -0.28 -9.50
CA SER A 103 7.68 0.40 -10.62
C SER A 103 6.81 1.41 -11.37
N ASN A 104 5.49 1.28 -11.27
CA ASN A 104 4.52 2.21 -11.86
C ASN A 104 4.19 3.42 -10.97
N GLY A 105 4.88 3.59 -9.84
CA GLY A 105 4.58 4.64 -8.86
C GLY A 105 3.51 4.26 -7.84
N GLY A 106 3.04 3.00 -7.88
CA GLY A 106 2.15 2.46 -6.87
C GLY A 106 2.86 2.25 -5.53
N VAL A 107 2.14 2.44 -4.43
CA VAL A 107 2.59 2.09 -3.07
C VAL A 107 1.47 1.37 -2.36
N ALA A 108 1.77 0.24 -1.71
CA ALA A 108 0.82 -0.52 -0.92
C ALA A 108 1.37 -0.80 0.47
N THR A 109 0.66 -0.35 1.51
CA THR A 109 0.99 -0.64 2.91
C THR A 109 -0.07 -1.56 3.52
N MET A 110 0.34 -2.76 3.91
CA MET A 110 -0.48 -3.73 4.65
C MET A 110 -0.11 -3.65 6.13
N ARG A 111 -1.10 -3.51 7.01
CA ARG A 111 -0.85 -3.43 8.46
C ARG A 111 -1.95 -4.03 9.32
N THR A 112 -1.62 -4.49 10.51
CA THR A 112 -2.63 -4.77 11.54
C THR A 112 -3.10 -3.49 12.23
N SER A 113 -4.34 -3.51 12.72
CA SER A 113 -4.82 -2.55 13.70
C SER A 113 -4.39 -3.03 15.09
N GLY A 114 -3.85 -2.13 15.92
CA GLY A 114 -3.28 -2.53 17.22
C GLY A 114 -4.33 -3.03 18.22
N THR A 115 -5.56 -2.50 18.16
CA THR A 115 -6.64 -2.81 19.12
C THR A 115 -7.87 -3.44 18.47
N GLU A 116 -7.94 -3.48 17.14
CA GLU A 116 -9.07 -4.04 16.41
C GLU A 116 -8.61 -5.30 15.65
N PRO A 117 -9.46 -6.32 15.46
CA PRO A 117 -9.14 -7.52 14.69
C PRO A 117 -9.17 -7.24 13.18
N LYS A 118 -8.47 -6.19 12.74
CA LYS A 118 -8.50 -5.68 11.37
C LYS A 118 -7.12 -5.72 10.75
N ILE A 119 -7.05 -6.20 9.52
CA ILE A 119 -5.89 -6.07 8.64
C ILE A 119 -6.24 -5.01 7.60
N LYS A 120 -5.59 -3.85 7.67
CA LYS A 120 -5.84 -2.70 6.78
C LYS A 120 -4.83 -2.72 5.63
N TYR A 121 -5.27 -2.31 4.46
CA TYR A 121 -4.37 -1.91 3.39
C TYR A 121 -4.63 -0.48 2.96
N TYR A 122 -3.54 0.21 2.67
CA TYR A 122 -3.55 1.52 2.05
C TYR A 122 -2.84 1.39 0.72
N THR A 123 -3.52 1.70 -0.38
CA THR A 123 -2.88 1.71 -1.70
C THR A 123 -3.03 3.07 -2.32
N GLU A 124 -1.97 3.52 -2.96
CA GLU A 124 -1.91 4.78 -3.67
C GLU A 124 -1.14 4.61 -4.98
N LEU A 125 -1.49 5.43 -5.96
CA LEU A 125 -0.77 5.54 -7.22
C LEU A 125 -0.49 7.02 -7.46
N CYS A 126 0.80 7.35 -7.56
CA CYS A 126 1.29 8.68 -7.85
C CYS A 126 1.77 8.69 -9.31
N ALA A 127 0.95 9.24 -10.20
CA ALA A 127 1.30 9.37 -11.60
C ALA A 127 2.37 10.46 -11.79
N ALA A 128 3.20 10.32 -12.83
CA ALA A 128 4.11 11.41 -13.21
C ALA A 128 3.31 12.64 -13.72
N PRO A 129 3.81 13.87 -13.50
CA PRO A 129 3.23 15.07 -14.08
C PRO A 129 3.00 14.93 -15.59
N GLY A 130 1.86 15.45 -16.08
CA GLY A 130 1.47 15.37 -17.49
C GLY A 130 0.63 14.15 -17.88
N ASN A 131 0.50 13.13 -17.03
CA ASN A 131 -0.49 12.07 -17.24
C ASN A 131 -1.87 12.50 -16.68
N SER A 132 -2.79 12.85 -17.57
CA SER A 132 -4.16 13.26 -17.23
C SER A 132 -5.21 12.19 -17.47
N ASP A 133 -4.83 10.95 -17.81
CA ASP A 133 -5.77 9.83 -17.97
C ASP A 133 -6.18 9.25 -16.61
N VAL A 134 -7.02 10.00 -15.89
CA VAL A 134 -7.52 9.61 -14.56
C VAL A 134 -8.25 8.26 -14.61
N LYS A 135 -8.92 7.92 -15.71
CA LYS A 135 -9.64 6.64 -15.84
C LYS A 135 -8.66 5.48 -15.99
N GLY A 136 -7.63 5.64 -16.81
CA GLY A 136 -6.53 4.67 -16.92
C GLY A 136 -5.82 4.46 -15.59
N LEU A 137 -5.47 5.55 -14.89
CA LEU A 137 -4.85 5.50 -13.57
C LEU A 137 -5.74 4.78 -12.54
N GLN A 138 -7.04 5.08 -12.52
CA GLN A 138 -7.98 4.42 -11.63
C GLN A 138 -8.05 2.92 -11.92
N LYS A 139 -8.09 2.53 -13.20
CA LYS A 139 -8.07 1.13 -13.60
C LYS A 139 -6.77 0.43 -13.17
N GLU A 140 -5.63 1.07 -13.35
CA GLU A 140 -4.33 0.53 -12.94
C GLU A 140 -4.25 0.31 -11.43
N LEU A 141 -4.72 1.28 -10.64
CA LEU A 141 -4.82 1.12 -9.19
C LEU A 141 -5.81 0.00 -8.81
N ASP A 142 -6.95 -0.11 -9.49
CA ASP A 142 -7.92 -1.17 -9.24
C ASP A 142 -7.34 -2.56 -9.52
N ASP A 143 -6.64 -2.72 -10.65
CA ASP A 143 -5.99 -3.98 -11.03
C ASP A 143 -4.88 -4.36 -10.02
N LEU A 144 -4.08 -3.39 -9.57
CA LEU A 144 -3.06 -3.60 -8.53
C LEU A 144 -3.70 -4.00 -7.18
N VAL A 145 -4.78 -3.34 -6.77
CA VAL A 145 -5.50 -3.67 -5.53
C VAL A 145 -6.08 -5.07 -5.60
N ASN A 146 -6.69 -5.46 -6.72
CA ASN A 146 -7.21 -6.80 -6.91
C ASN A 146 -6.10 -7.85 -6.80
N ALA A 147 -4.94 -7.59 -7.43
CA ALA A 147 -3.79 -8.48 -7.31
C ALA A 147 -3.26 -8.58 -5.88
N ILE A 148 -3.16 -7.47 -5.14
CA ILE A 148 -2.75 -7.47 -3.73
C ILE A 148 -3.74 -8.28 -2.88
N VAL A 149 -5.05 -8.10 -3.09
CA VAL A 149 -6.07 -8.84 -2.37
C VAL A 149 -5.94 -10.34 -2.64
N GLU A 150 -5.87 -10.75 -3.90
CA GLU A 150 -5.81 -12.16 -4.26
C GLU A 150 -4.46 -12.81 -3.92
N ASP A 151 -3.34 -12.18 -4.26
CA ASP A 151 -2.01 -12.78 -4.12
C ASP A 151 -1.44 -12.63 -2.71
N PHE A 152 -1.67 -11.50 -2.04
CA PHE A 152 -1.04 -11.18 -0.76
C PHE A 152 -1.98 -11.46 0.43
N PHE A 153 -3.23 -11.00 0.36
CA PHE A 153 -4.20 -11.26 1.43
C PHE A 153 -4.79 -12.66 1.38
N GLN A 154 -5.00 -13.23 0.18
CA GLN A 154 -5.60 -14.56 -0.03
C GLN A 154 -6.86 -14.78 0.84
N PRO A 155 -7.88 -13.89 0.77
CA PRO A 155 -8.93 -13.80 1.77
C PRO A 155 -9.73 -15.10 1.95
N GLN A 156 -9.99 -15.84 0.88
CA GLN A 156 -10.71 -17.11 0.92
C GLN A 156 -9.87 -18.20 1.62
N LYS A 157 -8.56 -18.25 1.34
CA LYS A 157 -7.65 -19.21 1.99
C LYS A 157 -7.44 -18.90 3.47
N ASN A 158 -7.38 -17.61 3.81
CA ASN A 158 -7.12 -17.12 5.17
C ASN A 158 -8.41 -16.84 5.95
N ASN A 159 -9.59 -17.20 5.42
CA ASN A 159 -10.91 -16.95 6.05
C ASN A 159 -11.10 -15.49 6.50
N LEU A 160 -10.60 -14.55 5.70
CA LEU A 160 -10.71 -13.12 5.98
C LEU A 160 -12.12 -12.64 5.66
N LEU A 161 -12.73 -11.94 6.61
CA LEU A 161 -14.07 -11.38 6.43
C LEU A 161 -13.96 -9.99 5.78
N SER A 162 -14.70 -9.80 4.69
CA SER A 162 -14.83 -8.50 4.05
C SER A 162 -15.50 -7.49 5.00
N LYS A 163 -15.18 -6.21 4.81
CA LYS A 163 -15.88 -5.11 5.45
C LYS A 163 -17.41 -5.27 5.23
N PRO A 164 -18.25 -5.14 6.26
CA PRO A 164 -19.71 -5.08 6.08
C PRO A 164 -20.08 -3.89 5.20
N GLU A 165 -20.98 -4.09 4.24
CA GLU A 165 -21.55 -3.01 3.42
C GLU A 165 -22.23 -1.92 4.27
#